data_AF-A0A8V0YCA7-F1
#
_entry.id   AF-A0A8V0YCA7-F1
#
_cell.length_a   1.000
_cell.length_b   1.000
_cell.length_c   1.000
_cell.angle_alpha   90.00
_cell.angle_beta   90.00
_cell.angle_gamma   90.00
#
_symmetry.space_group_name_H-M   'P 1'
#
loop_
_entity.id
_entity.type
_entity.pdbx_description
1 polymer ?
#
loop_
_entity_poly.entity_id
_entity_poly.type
_entity_poly.pdbx_seq_one_letter_code
_entity_poly.pdbx_strand_id
1 'polypeptide(L)'
;MARSGAADSFTSSPGNEMTNREEAETQISELDLLSSMFPYEEEFTVTDQLAVAELKHFVENEAAEVPSSKIQFILNVKLEDPNASMVKFSMVCALPFKYPSVLPEITVRSPLLSRSQQVQLNSDLKTYLMQNCSGEPCLLSAREWVKDQAAAYIDRELSPSSVTTSNAVRSEDVVFTRLWIYSHHIYNKQKRKNIIEWSKELSLSGFCMPGKPGVVCVEGLQSNCEEFWSRIRRLTWKRILIRHREDISLQGGCLAEIQKQRKFSTLEEKCFDAHGARGNHMDLGQLYQFLEEKGCADIFQMYFGVEGH
;
A
#
# COMPACT_ATOMS: atom_id res chain seq x y z
N MET A 1 33.01 18.97 62.93
CA MET A 1 32.43 17.69 62.49
C MET A 1 31.09 17.99 61.82
N ALA A 2 31.09 18.11 60.50
CA ALA A 2 29.89 18.17 59.69
C ALA A 2 30.12 17.22 58.51
N ARG A 3 29.32 16.16 58.41
CA ARG A 3 29.22 15.33 57.21
C ARG A 3 27.74 15.13 56.95
N SER A 4 27.26 15.80 55.91
CA SER A 4 25.97 15.55 55.28
C SER A 4 26.01 14.16 54.64
N GLY A 5 25.10 13.28 55.07
CA GLY A 5 24.74 12.09 54.28
C GLY A 5 23.75 12.51 53.21
N ALA A 6 24.15 12.33 51.95
CA ALA A 6 23.25 12.43 50.80
C ALA A 6 22.27 11.27 50.85
N ALA A 7 20.98 11.57 50.74
CA ALA A 7 19.95 10.58 50.45
C ALA A 7 19.93 10.37 48.93
N ASP A 8 20.37 9.20 48.48
CA ASP A 8 20.20 8.75 47.11
C ASP A 8 18.71 8.51 46.85
N SER A 9 18.09 9.46 46.14
CA SER A 9 16.80 9.27 45.49
C SER A 9 17.00 8.37 44.27
N PHE A 10 16.68 7.09 44.40
CA PHE A 10 16.50 6.19 43.26
C PHE A 10 15.33 6.73 42.43
N THR A 11 15.65 7.36 41.31
CA THR A 11 14.69 7.74 40.28
C THR A 11 14.13 6.47 39.65
N SER A 12 12.94 6.06 40.05
CA SER A 12 12.13 5.08 39.33
C SER A 12 11.81 5.64 37.95
N SER A 13 12.25 4.92 36.91
CA SER A 13 11.94 5.20 35.51
C SER A 13 10.43 5.44 35.31
N PRO A 14 10.03 6.37 34.43
CA PRO A 14 8.63 6.72 34.27
C PRO A 14 7.84 5.55 33.64
N GLY A 15 6.98 4.96 34.46
CA GLY A 15 5.63 4.48 34.15
C GLY A 15 5.44 3.75 32.82
N ASN A 16 5.66 2.44 32.84
CA ASN A 16 5.13 1.50 31.84
C ASN A 16 3.65 1.19 32.16
N GLU A 17 2.83 2.22 32.38
CA GLU A 17 1.42 2.06 32.77
C GLU A 17 0.56 1.86 31.51
N MET A 18 -0.11 0.71 31.44
CA MET A 18 -1.24 0.48 30.54
C MET A 18 -2.40 1.34 31.02
N THR A 19 -2.69 2.43 30.31
CA THR A 19 -3.58 3.49 30.81
C THR A 19 -5.05 3.30 30.44
N ASN A 20 -5.42 2.39 29.54
CA ASN A 20 -6.82 2.25 29.11
C ASN A 20 -7.22 0.80 28.77
N ARG A 21 -8.31 0.28 29.38
CA ARG A 21 -8.82 -1.08 29.11
C ARG A 21 -9.32 -1.25 27.68
N GLU A 22 -9.82 -0.16 27.08
CA GLU A 22 -10.24 -0.13 25.67
C GLU A 22 -9.09 -0.43 24.71
N GLU A 23 -7.86 -0.02 25.04
CA GLU A 23 -6.65 -0.32 24.26
C GLU A 23 -6.32 -1.83 24.33
N ALA A 24 -6.48 -2.44 25.51
CA ALA A 24 -6.32 -3.87 25.71
C ALA A 24 -7.37 -4.69 24.93
N GLU A 25 -8.63 -4.28 24.99
CA GLU A 25 -9.73 -4.89 24.22
C GLU A 25 -9.49 -4.80 22.70
N THR A 26 -8.98 -3.67 22.25
CA THR A 26 -8.65 -3.43 20.84
C THR A 26 -7.50 -4.34 20.39
N GLN A 27 -6.45 -4.48 21.21
CA GLN A 27 -5.34 -5.41 20.96
C GLN A 27 -5.81 -6.86 20.83
N ILE A 28 -6.66 -7.33 21.75
CA ILE A 28 -7.22 -8.69 21.71
C ILE A 28 -8.06 -8.87 20.44
N SER A 29 -8.93 -7.91 20.14
CA SER A 29 -9.81 -7.96 18.96
C SER A 29 -9.03 -8.07 17.65
N GLU A 30 -7.94 -7.32 17.52
CA GLU A 30 -7.08 -7.40 16.33
C GLU A 30 -6.31 -8.72 16.26
N LEU A 31 -5.83 -9.26 17.39
CA LEU A 31 -5.17 -10.57 17.43
C LEU A 31 -6.12 -11.71 17.08
N ASP A 32 -7.35 -11.70 17.60
CA ASP A 32 -8.36 -12.71 17.28
C ASP A 32 -8.77 -12.61 15.79
N LEU A 33 -8.84 -11.39 15.23
CA LEU A 33 -9.03 -11.18 13.79
C LEU A 33 -7.88 -11.77 12.97
N LEU A 34 -6.63 -11.52 13.36
CA LEU A 34 -5.46 -12.08 12.68
C LEU A 34 -5.45 -13.61 12.74
N SER A 35 -5.76 -14.20 13.89
CA SER A 35 -5.86 -15.65 14.05
C SER A 35 -6.97 -16.26 13.17
N SER A 36 -8.07 -15.53 12.94
CA SER A 36 -9.17 -15.96 12.08
C SER A 36 -8.81 -15.85 10.59
N MET A 37 -8.13 -14.76 10.20
CA MET A 37 -7.71 -14.52 8.81
C MET A 37 -6.53 -15.42 8.38
N PHE A 38 -5.67 -15.80 9.33
CA PHE A 38 -4.45 -16.57 9.09
C PHE A 38 -4.43 -17.79 10.02
N PRO A 39 -5.26 -18.82 9.76
CA PRO A 39 -5.43 -19.95 10.67
C PRO A 39 -4.23 -20.91 10.69
N TYR A 40 -3.30 -20.78 9.74
CA TYR A 40 -2.16 -21.67 9.62
C TYR A 40 -0.96 -21.15 10.43
N GLU A 41 -0.28 -22.05 11.16
CA GLU A 41 0.93 -21.70 11.93
C GLU A 41 2.06 -21.13 11.06
N GLU A 42 2.09 -21.49 9.77
CA GLU A 42 3.05 -20.92 8.83
C GLU A 42 2.80 -19.44 8.51
N GLU A 43 1.60 -18.93 8.79
CA GLU A 43 1.14 -17.58 8.45
C GLU A 43 1.08 -16.68 9.68
N PHE A 44 0.61 -17.18 10.82
CA PHE A 44 0.54 -16.42 12.07
C PHE A 44 0.94 -17.29 13.26
N THR A 45 1.81 -16.77 14.12
CA THR A 45 2.27 -17.48 15.32
C THR A 45 2.48 -16.50 16.45
N VAL A 46 1.79 -16.69 17.57
CA VAL A 46 2.07 -15.94 18.81
C VAL A 46 3.30 -16.54 19.47
N THR A 47 4.33 -15.72 19.73
CA THR A 47 5.57 -16.20 20.35
C THR A 47 5.49 -16.26 21.87
N ASP A 48 4.63 -15.43 22.46
CA ASP A 48 4.41 -15.38 23.90
C ASP A 48 2.92 -15.55 24.22
N GLN A 49 2.51 -16.79 24.43
CA GLN A 49 1.13 -17.13 24.76
C GLN A 49 0.73 -16.65 26.17
N LEU A 50 1.70 -16.48 27.07
CA LEU A 50 1.46 -16.00 28.43
C LEU A 50 1.06 -14.53 28.41
N ALA A 51 1.75 -13.69 27.64
CA ALA A 51 1.39 -12.28 27.48
C ALA A 51 -0.03 -12.08 26.96
N VAL A 52 -0.49 -12.94 26.03
CA VAL A 52 -1.88 -12.90 25.53
C VAL A 52 -2.87 -13.32 26.63
N ALA A 53 -2.55 -14.35 27.41
CA ALA A 53 -3.40 -14.81 28.50
C ALA A 53 -3.51 -13.76 29.62
N GLU A 54 -2.40 -13.11 29.98
CA GLU A 54 -2.38 -11.99 30.92
C GLU A 54 -3.25 -10.83 30.43
N LEU A 55 -3.14 -10.47 29.14
CA LEU A 55 -3.96 -9.41 28.56
C LEU A 55 -5.46 -9.75 28.56
N LYS A 56 -5.83 -10.99 28.21
CA LYS A 56 -7.22 -11.46 28.26
C LYS A 56 -7.76 -11.42 29.69
N HIS A 57 -7.00 -11.91 30.66
CA HIS A 57 -7.36 -11.84 32.07
C HIS A 57 -7.52 -10.40 32.58
N PHE A 58 -6.64 -9.48 32.14
CA PHE A 58 -6.75 -8.06 32.47
C PHE A 58 -8.03 -7.43 31.92
N VAL A 59 -8.44 -7.79 30.70
CA VAL A 59 -9.69 -7.29 30.12
C VAL A 59 -10.92 -7.87 30.81
N GLU A 60 -10.90 -9.14 31.21
CA GLU A 60 -12.05 -9.82 31.83
C GLU A 60 -12.26 -9.48 33.31
N ASN A 61 -11.19 -9.13 34.05
CA ASN A 61 -11.23 -8.96 35.50
C ASN A 61 -10.77 -7.56 35.95
N GLU A 62 -11.67 -6.77 36.55
CA GLU A 62 -11.41 -5.39 37.03
C GLU A 62 -10.31 -5.28 38.10
N ALA A 63 -10.04 -6.36 38.83
CA ALA A 63 -9.02 -6.39 39.88
C ALA A 63 -7.69 -7.03 39.42
N ALA A 64 -7.55 -7.32 38.12
CA ALA A 64 -6.36 -7.96 37.58
C ALA A 64 -5.14 -7.02 37.55
N GLU A 65 -3.96 -7.61 37.77
CA GLU A 65 -2.69 -6.90 37.60
C GLU A 65 -2.44 -6.55 36.13
N VAL A 66 -1.70 -5.47 35.91
CA VAL A 66 -1.31 -5.02 34.57
C VAL A 66 -0.42 -6.10 33.92
N PRO A 67 -0.59 -6.41 32.62
CA PRO A 67 0.23 -7.40 31.95
C PRO A 67 1.73 -7.11 32.09
N SER A 68 2.51 -8.15 32.37
CA SER A 68 3.94 -8.02 32.68
C SER A 68 4.80 -7.76 31.44
N SER A 69 4.30 -8.20 30.28
CA SER A 69 5.05 -8.23 29.03
C SER A 69 4.20 -7.80 27.83
N LYS A 70 4.84 -7.20 26.83
CA LYS A 70 4.21 -6.85 25.56
C LYS A 70 3.94 -8.10 24.73
N ILE A 71 2.82 -8.12 24.01
CA ILE A 71 2.49 -9.23 23.12
C ILE A 71 3.44 -9.22 21.93
N GLN A 72 4.01 -10.38 21.64
CA GLN A 72 4.88 -10.60 20.49
C GLN A 72 4.35 -11.75 19.65
N PHE A 73 4.39 -11.58 18.34
CA PHE A 73 3.96 -12.59 17.38
C PHE A 73 4.68 -12.40 16.04
N ILE A 74 4.61 -13.43 15.21
CA ILE A 74 5.15 -13.44 13.87
C ILE A 74 3.98 -13.55 12.90
N LEU A 75 3.94 -12.63 11.93
CA LEU A 75 2.99 -12.61 10.82
C LEU A 75 3.77 -12.76 9.53
N ASN A 76 3.59 -13.89 8.85
CA ASN A 76 4.29 -14.21 7.62
C ASN A 76 3.50 -13.74 6.39
N VAL A 77 4.25 -13.23 5.42
CA VAL A 77 3.75 -12.77 4.13
C VAL A 77 4.41 -13.64 3.06
N LYS A 78 3.59 -14.38 2.33
CA LYS A 78 4.01 -15.18 1.17
C LYS A 78 3.80 -14.33 -0.09
N LEU A 79 4.84 -14.18 -0.90
CA LEU A 79 4.74 -13.59 -2.24
C LEU A 79 4.67 -14.70 -3.28
N GLU A 80 3.69 -14.62 -4.18
CA GLU A 80 3.62 -15.46 -5.37
C GLU A 80 4.52 -14.85 -6.44
N ASP A 81 5.71 -15.42 -6.61
CA ASP A 81 6.60 -15.11 -7.73
C ASP A 81 6.14 -15.91 -8.97
N PRO A 82 5.95 -15.28 -10.15
CA PRO A 82 5.70 -15.99 -11.40
C PRO A 82 6.80 -17.01 -11.79
N ASN A 83 7.99 -16.96 -11.18
CA ASN A 83 9.13 -17.84 -11.45
C ASN A 83 9.29 -19.04 -10.47
N ALA A 84 8.22 -19.47 -9.80
CA ALA A 84 8.10 -20.71 -9.02
C ALA A 84 8.85 -20.79 -7.66
N SER A 85 9.44 -19.70 -7.17
CA SER A 85 10.00 -19.64 -5.81
C SER A 85 9.06 -18.86 -4.88
N MET A 86 8.43 -19.55 -3.91
CA MET A 86 7.57 -18.90 -2.93
C MET A 86 8.44 -18.12 -1.92
N VAL A 87 8.46 -16.80 -2.03
CA VAL A 87 9.27 -15.97 -1.13
C VAL A 87 8.50 -15.68 0.15
N LYS A 88 9.12 -16.02 1.30
CA LYS A 88 8.57 -15.77 2.63
C LYS A 88 9.22 -14.57 3.29
N PHE A 89 8.40 -13.59 3.68
CA PHE A 89 8.77 -12.50 4.57
C PHE A 89 8.15 -12.73 5.94
N SER A 90 8.96 -12.63 6.99
CA SER A 90 8.51 -12.78 8.37
C SER A 90 8.46 -11.42 9.03
N MET A 91 7.26 -10.96 9.39
CA MET A 91 7.05 -9.75 10.17
C MET A 91 7.01 -10.12 11.65
N VAL A 92 8.04 -9.72 12.39
CA VAL A 92 8.07 -9.83 13.85
C VAL A 92 7.42 -8.58 14.42
N CYS A 93 6.29 -8.75 15.10
CA CYS A 93 5.49 -7.67 15.62
C CYS A 93 5.49 -7.71 17.16
N ALA A 94 5.60 -6.54 17.78
CA ALA A 94 5.36 -6.37 19.21
C ALA A 94 4.38 -5.22 19.45
N LEU A 95 3.39 -5.45 20.31
CA LEU A 95 2.35 -4.46 20.64
C LEU A 95 2.69 -3.76 21.96
N PRO A 96 3.05 -2.46 21.95
CA PRO A 96 3.18 -1.70 23.19
C PRO A 96 1.86 -1.68 23.97
N PHE A 97 1.92 -1.51 25.29
CA PHE A 97 0.72 -1.46 26.13
C PHE A 97 -0.28 -0.36 25.74
N LYS A 98 0.21 0.71 25.10
CA LYS A 98 -0.60 1.84 24.62
C LYS A 98 -1.05 1.70 23.17
N TYR A 99 -0.91 0.52 22.56
CA TYR A 99 -1.42 0.29 21.21
C TYR A 99 -2.95 0.20 21.23
N PRO A 100 -3.69 0.84 20.30
CA PRO A 100 -3.23 1.46 19.04
C PRO A 100 -2.88 2.96 19.12
N SER A 101 -2.97 3.60 20.28
CA SER A 101 -2.56 5.00 20.47
C SER A 101 -1.08 5.24 20.14
N VAL A 102 -0.25 4.23 20.41
CA VAL A 102 1.15 4.16 19.96
C VAL A 102 1.29 3.06 18.91
N LEU A 103 2.09 3.33 17.87
CA LEU A 103 2.36 2.39 16.78
C LEU A 103 3.01 1.09 17.28
N PRO A 104 2.75 -0.04 16.59
CA PRO A 104 3.37 -1.31 16.91
C PRO A 104 4.84 -1.31 16.48
N GLU A 105 5.65 -2.11 17.16
CA GLU A 105 7.04 -2.33 16.76
C GLU A 105 7.06 -3.49 15.75
N ILE A 106 7.27 -3.17 14.47
CA ILE A 106 7.31 -4.19 13.40
C ILE A 106 8.72 -4.25 12.82
N THR A 107 9.27 -5.47 12.76
CA THR A 107 10.53 -5.77 12.07
C THR A 107 10.30 -6.87 11.04
N VAL A 108 10.49 -6.54 9.77
CA VAL A 108 10.42 -7.49 8.65
C VAL A 108 11.79 -8.10 8.40
N ARG A 109 11.81 -9.42 8.23
CA ARG A 109 12.98 -10.22 7.89
C ARG A 109 12.66 -11.14 6.71
N SER A 110 13.63 -11.35 5.83
CA SER A 110 13.55 -12.35 4.77
C SER A 110 14.97 -12.82 4.43
N PRO A 111 15.18 -14.11 4.15
CA PRO A 111 16.50 -14.62 3.76
C PRO A 111 16.99 -14.04 2.42
N LEU A 112 16.11 -13.46 1.61
CA LEU A 112 16.45 -12.84 0.33
C LEU A 112 16.82 -11.36 0.42
N LEU A 113 16.72 -10.75 1.60
CA LEU A 113 17.09 -9.34 1.80
C LEU A 113 18.50 -9.24 2.38
N SER A 114 19.33 -8.38 1.79
CA SER A 114 20.56 -7.95 2.44
C SER A 114 20.29 -7.00 3.61
N ARG A 115 21.28 -6.82 4.47
CA ARG A 115 21.16 -5.97 5.67
C ARG A 115 20.73 -4.55 5.34
N SER A 116 21.22 -3.97 4.24
CA SER A 116 20.86 -2.61 3.81
C SER A 116 19.42 -2.52 3.30
N GLN A 117 18.95 -3.53 2.54
CA GLN A 117 17.57 -3.61 2.07
C GLN A 117 16.60 -3.81 3.22
N GLN A 118 16.95 -4.67 4.18
CA GLN A 118 16.14 -4.88 5.38
C GLN A 118 16.01 -3.59 6.20
N VAL A 119 17.09 -2.84 6.39
CA VAL A 119 17.03 -1.53 7.09
C VAL A 119 16.14 -0.55 6.34
N GLN A 120 16.28 -0.46 5.01
CA GLN A 120 15.46 0.43 4.20
C GLN A 120 13.98 0.07 4.27
N LEU A 121 13.64 -1.21 4.06
CA LEU A 121 12.26 -1.69 4.11
C LEU A 121 11.62 -1.42 5.48
N ASN A 122 12.34 -1.68 6.57
CA ASN A 122 11.83 -1.40 7.92
C ASN A 122 11.68 0.11 8.19
N SER A 123 12.57 0.94 7.66
CA SER A 123 12.45 2.40 7.73
C SER A 123 11.20 2.88 6.99
N ASP A 124 11.00 2.40 5.77
CA ASP A 124 9.88 2.82 4.92
C ASP A 124 8.54 2.31 5.47
N LEU A 125 8.52 1.10 6.05
CA LEU A 125 7.36 0.59 6.78
C LEU A 125 7.01 1.47 7.98
N LYS A 126 8.02 1.88 8.77
CA LYS A 126 7.80 2.77 9.92
C LYS A 126 7.24 4.12 9.47
N THR A 127 7.78 4.71 8.40
CA THR A 127 7.27 5.95 7.83
C THR A 127 5.84 5.80 7.33
N TYR A 128 5.51 4.69 6.67
CA TYR A 128 4.15 4.38 6.24
C TYR A 128 3.17 4.33 7.42
N LEU A 129 3.52 3.62 8.50
CA LEU A 129 2.68 3.52 9.69
C LEU A 129 2.46 4.89 10.34
N MET A 130 3.50 5.70 10.47
CA MET A 130 3.39 7.06 11.04
C MET A 130 2.50 8.00 10.22
N GLN A 131 2.45 7.83 8.90
CA GLN A 131 1.67 8.71 8.02
C GLN A 131 0.22 8.25 7.84
N ASN A 132 -0.05 6.94 7.92
CA ASN A 132 -1.32 6.35 7.53
C ASN A 132 -2.10 5.73 8.69
N CYS A 133 -1.48 5.54 9.86
CA CYS A 133 -2.08 4.87 11.00
C CYS A 133 -1.95 5.76 12.25
N SER A 134 -3.08 6.20 12.79
CA SER A 134 -3.10 7.01 14.01
C SER A 134 -4.29 6.61 14.88
N GLY A 135 -4.03 5.99 16.03
CA GLY A 135 -5.06 5.63 17.01
C GLY A 135 -5.99 4.48 16.59
N GLU A 136 -5.65 3.74 15.53
CA GLU A 136 -6.44 2.61 15.04
C GLU A 136 -5.57 1.36 14.78
N PRO A 137 -6.16 0.15 14.88
CA PRO A 137 -5.55 -1.12 14.46
C PRO A 137 -4.93 -1.06 13.05
N CYS A 138 -3.65 -1.44 12.91
CA CYS A 138 -2.90 -1.26 11.66
C CYS A 138 -2.07 -2.47 11.21
N LEU A 139 -2.17 -3.63 11.86
CA LEU A 139 -1.36 -4.80 11.53
C LEU A 139 -1.69 -5.37 10.16
N LEU A 140 -2.97 -5.37 9.77
CA LEU A 140 -3.39 -5.79 8.43
C LEU A 140 -2.87 -4.83 7.36
N SER A 141 -2.96 -3.52 7.59
CA SER A 141 -2.42 -2.48 6.70
C SER A 141 -0.90 -2.62 6.55
N ALA A 142 -0.19 -2.88 7.65
CA ALA A 142 1.25 -3.16 7.63
C ALA A 142 1.57 -4.40 6.80
N ARG A 143 0.81 -5.49 6.98
CA ARG A 143 0.98 -6.73 6.23
C ARG A 143 0.75 -6.55 4.74
N GLU A 144 -0.29 -5.81 4.38
CA GLU A 144 -0.65 -5.52 2.99
C GLU A 144 0.41 -4.65 2.34
N TRP A 145 0.90 -3.61 3.03
CA TRP A 145 2.02 -2.80 2.57
C TRP A 145 3.29 -3.63 2.33
N VAL A 146 3.62 -4.55 3.25
CA VAL A 146 4.77 -5.44 3.07
C VAL A 146 4.56 -6.34 1.86
N LYS A 147 3.40 -6.99 1.72
CA LYS A 147 3.07 -7.79 0.52
C LYS A 147 3.26 -6.99 -0.77
N ASP A 148 2.92 -5.72 -0.71
CA ASP A 148 2.87 -4.81 -1.84
C ASP A 148 4.20 -4.19 -2.26
N GLN A 149 5.13 -4.03 -1.32
CA GLN A 149 6.40 -3.34 -1.56
C GLN A 149 7.61 -4.27 -1.42
N ALA A 150 7.48 -5.41 -0.74
CA ALA A 150 8.58 -6.31 -0.43
C ALA A 150 9.28 -6.89 -1.67
N ALA A 151 8.55 -7.18 -2.75
CA ALA A 151 9.12 -7.66 -4.01
C ALA A 151 10.15 -6.68 -4.59
N ALA A 152 9.81 -5.39 -4.60
CA ALA A 152 10.68 -4.34 -5.15
C ALA A 152 12.01 -4.20 -4.41
N TYR A 153 12.07 -4.61 -3.13
CA TYR A 153 13.33 -4.61 -2.38
C TYR A 153 14.23 -5.79 -2.74
N ILE A 154 13.68 -6.93 -3.17
CA ILE A 154 14.47 -8.09 -3.62
C ILE A 154 15.11 -7.80 -4.98
N ASP A 155 14.33 -7.27 -5.92
CA ASP A 155 14.79 -6.94 -7.29
C ASP A 155 15.91 -5.89 -7.30
N ARG A 156 16.04 -5.12 -6.20
CA ARG A 156 17.08 -4.10 -6.02
C ARG A 156 18.50 -4.67 -5.86
N GLU A 157 18.70 -5.97 -5.64
CA GLU A 157 20.04 -6.58 -5.76
C GLU A 157 20.39 -6.99 -7.20
N LEU A 158 19.39 -7.27 -8.04
CA LEU A 158 19.62 -7.58 -9.46
C LEU A 158 19.97 -6.32 -10.27
N SER A 159 19.86 -5.15 -9.66
CA SER A 159 20.34 -3.86 -10.17
C SER A 159 21.46 -3.33 -9.27
N PRO A 160 22.74 -3.53 -9.62
CA PRO A 160 23.81 -2.90 -8.87
C PRO A 160 23.75 -1.39 -9.15
N SER A 161 23.44 -0.61 -8.12
CA SER A 161 23.77 0.81 -7.93
C SER A 161 23.59 1.75 -9.12
N SER A 162 22.65 2.69 -9.02
CA SER A 162 22.70 3.92 -9.84
C SER A 162 22.16 5.13 -9.08
N VAL A 163 22.92 5.52 -8.06
CA VAL A 163 23.25 6.95 -7.93
C VAL A 163 24.60 7.09 -8.63
N THR A 164 24.61 7.59 -9.86
CA THR A 164 25.46 8.70 -10.32
C THR A 164 25.18 8.92 -11.81
N THR A 165 24.82 10.16 -12.10
CA THR A 165 24.76 10.79 -13.41
C THR A 165 26.00 10.46 -14.25
N SER A 166 25.84 9.82 -15.40
CA SER A 166 26.72 10.05 -16.54
C SER A 166 26.09 9.52 -17.83
N ASN A 167 25.83 10.47 -18.74
CA ASN A 167 25.54 10.26 -20.15
C ASN A 167 26.38 9.12 -20.74
N ALA A 168 25.71 8.06 -21.19
CA ALA A 168 26.22 7.18 -22.22
C ALA A 168 25.04 6.76 -23.08
N VAL A 169 24.93 7.41 -24.24
CA VAL A 169 24.04 7.07 -25.34
C VAL A 169 24.15 5.58 -25.64
N ARG A 170 23.15 4.83 -25.18
CA ARG A 170 22.75 3.57 -25.80
C ARG A 170 21.30 3.80 -26.18
N SER A 171 20.97 3.53 -27.43
CA SER A 171 19.63 3.66 -27.97
C SER A 171 18.66 2.89 -27.06
N GLU A 172 18.00 3.61 -26.15
CA GLU A 172 16.99 3.04 -25.27
C GLU A 172 15.78 2.73 -26.14
N ASP A 173 15.36 1.46 -26.15
CA ASP A 173 14.05 1.09 -26.66
C ASP A 173 13.02 1.80 -25.78
N VAL A 174 12.49 2.90 -26.28
CA VAL A 174 11.51 3.71 -25.57
C VAL A 174 10.18 2.97 -25.63
N VAL A 175 9.74 2.41 -24.50
CA VAL A 175 8.45 1.71 -24.42
C VAL A 175 7.34 2.71 -24.05
N PHE A 176 6.33 2.77 -24.91
CA PHE A 176 5.09 3.46 -24.62
C PHE A 176 4.12 2.51 -23.93
N THR A 177 3.62 2.89 -22.76
CA THR A 177 2.69 2.07 -21.99
C THR A 177 1.36 2.80 -21.87
N ARG A 178 0.25 2.06 -22.01
CA ARG A 178 -1.10 2.48 -21.62
C ARG A 178 -1.60 1.57 -20.51
N LEU A 179 -1.88 2.17 -19.36
CA LEU A 179 -2.44 1.48 -18.20
C LEU A 179 -3.93 1.76 -18.07
N TRP A 180 -4.66 0.68 -17.87
CA TRP A 180 -6.08 0.67 -17.63
C TRP A 180 -6.33 0.23 -16.18
N ILE A 181 -6.62 1.21 -15.32
CA ILE A 181 -6.79 1.03 -13.88
C ILE A 181 -8.28 1.02 -13.52
N TYR A 182 -8.70 -0.05 -12.85
CA TYR A 182 -10.01 -0.16 -12.22
C TYR A 182 -9.93 0.13 -10.73
N SER A 183 -10.89 0.89 -10.23
CA SER A 183 -11.10 1.09 -8.80
C SER A 183 -12.56 0.90 -8.42
N HIS A 184 -12.82 0.50 -7.18
CA HIS A 184 -14.20 0.34 -6.70
C HIS A 184 -14.98 1.66 -6.76
N HIS A 185 -14.34 2.80 -6.46
CA HIS A 185 -14.88 4.14 -6.67
C HIS A 185 -13.80 5.21 -6.49
N ILE A 186 -14.00 6.37 -7.14
CA ILE A 186 -13.19 7.58 -6.97
C ILE A 186 -14.13 8.74 -6.60
N TYR A 187 -14.50 8.83 -5.32
CA TYR A 187 -15.34 9.93 -4.80
C TYR A 187 -14.54 11.03 -4.10
N ASN A 188 -13.37 10.68 -3.56
CA ASN A 188 -12.57 11.59 -2.77
C ASN A 188 -11.95 12.69 -3.67
N LYS A 189 -12.26 13.95 -3.37
CA LYS A 189 -11.77 15.13 -4.12
C LYS A 189 -10.24 15.20 -4.17
N GLN A 190 -9.56 14.83 -3.08
CA GLN A 190 -8.10 14.82 -3.01
C GLN A 190 -7.51 13.75 -3.94
N LYS A 191 -8.11 12.56 -4.01
CA LYS A 191 -7.66 11.53 -4.97
C LYS A 191 -7.80 11.99 -6.41
N ARG A 192 -8.92 12.62 -6.76
CA ARG A 192 -9.14 13.19 -8.11
C ARG A 192 -8.10 14.24 -8.44
N LYS A 193 -7.82 15.14 -7.51
CA LYS A 193 -6.78 16.16 -7.65
C LYS A 193 -5.39 15.54 -7.84
N ASN A 194 -5.01 14.57 -7.00
CA ASN A 194 -3.73 13.88 -7.11
C ASN A 194 -3.56 13.17 -8.46
N ILE A 195 -4.63 12.52 -8.97
CA ILE A 195 -4.62 11.86 -10.29
C ILE A 195 -4.25 12.85 -11.39
N ILE A 196 -4.86 14.04 -11.40
CA ILE A 196 -4.63 15.07 -12.43
C ILE A 196 -3.27 15.75 -12.24
N GLU A 197 -2.86 16.01 -11.00
CA GLU A 197 -1.58 16.69 -10.72
C GLU A 197 -0.40 15.79 -11.07
N TRP A 198 -0.43 14.52 -10.64
CA TRP A 198 0.65 13.58 -10.93
C TRP A 198 0.73 13.19 -12.39
N SER A 199 -0.40 13.13 -13.12
CA SER A 199 -0.34 12.90 -14.56
C SER A 199 0.34 14.05 -15.28
N LYS A 200 0.08 15.31 -14.88
CA LYS A 200 0.74 16.50 -15.46
C LYS A 200 2.22 16.51 -15.11
N GLU A 201 2.57 16.25 -13.86
CA GLU A 201 3.96 16.16 -13.39
C GLU A 201 4.76 15.12 -14.18
N LEU A 202 4.18 13.95 -14.41
CA LEU A 202 4.81 12.83 -15.11
C LEU A 202 4.60 12.89 -16.64
N SER A 203 4.07 13.99 -17.18
CA SER A 203 3.80 14.20 -18.61
C SER A 203 2.96 13.08 -19.27
N LEU A 204 2.05 12.49 -18.49
CA LEU A 204 1.11 11.45 -18.91
C LEU A 204 -0.17 12.08 -19.47
N SER A 205 -0.77 11.41 -20.45
CA SER A 205 -2.11 11.71 -20.97
C SER A 205 -3.09 10.60 -20.61
N GLY A 206 -4.39 10.83 -20.80
CA GLY A 206 -5.41 9.82 -20.52
C GLY A 206 -6.70 10.44 -20.01
N PHE A 207 -7.42 9.70 -19.17
CA PHE A 207 -8.60 10.23 -18.50
C PHE A 207 -8.82 9.59 -17.14
N CYS A 208 -9.49 10.34 -16.26
CA CYS A 208 -10.02 9.82 -15.02
C CYS A 208 -11.53 9.98 -15.03
N MET A 209 -12.24 8.88 -14.86
CA MET A 209 -13.68 8.87 -14.67
C MET A 209 -13.99 8.63 -13.19
N PRO A 210 -14.32 9.68 -12.43
CA PRO A 210 -14.76 9.53 -11.06
C PRO A 210 -16.17 8.92 -11.02
N GLY A 211 -16.47 8.15 -9.98
CA GLY A 211 -17.74 7.45 -9.88
C GLY A 211 -17.60 6.07 -9.24
N LYS A 212 -18.63 5.23 -9.42
CA LYS A 212 -18.63 3.82 -9.04
C LYS A 212 -19.12 2.98 -10.23
N PRO A 213 -18.25 2.19 -10.88
CA PRO A 213 -16.81 2.07 -10.59
C PRO A 213 -16.03 3.31 -11.02
N GLY A 214 -14.85 3.50 -10.43
CA GLY A 214 -13.92 4.54 -10.87
C GLY A 214 -12.93 3.96 -11.87
N VAL A 215 -12.72 4.62 -13.00
CA VAL A 215 -11.81 4.16 -14.05
C VAL A 215 -10.74 5.22 -14.28
N VAL A 216 -9.48 4.80 -14.37
CA VAL A 216 -8.38 5.67 -14.74
C VAL A 216 -7.64 5.03 -15.90
N CYS A 217 -7.49 5.77 -17.00
CA CYS A 217 -6.62 5.43 -18.11
C CYS A 217 -5.46 6.41 -18.12
N VAL A 218 -4.23 5.91 -18.15
CA VAL A 218 -3.05 6.73 -18.39
C VAL A 218 -2.18 6.13 -19.46
N GLU A 219 -1.59 6.98 -20.27
CA GLU A 219 -0.69 6.59 -21.34
C GLU A 219 0.51 7.54 -21.41
N GLY A 220 1.67 6.97 -21.75
CA GLY A 220 2.91 7.73 -21.81
C GLY A 220 4.13 6.82 -21.81
N LEU A 221 5.26 7.35 -21.35
CA LEU A 221 6.48 6.57 -21.20
C LEU A 221 6.30 5.53 -20.09
N GLN A 222 6.76 4.30 -20.32
CA GLN A 222 6.64 3.20 -19.36
C GLN A 222 7.08 3.60 -17.94
N SER A 223 8.27 4.19 -17.81
CA SER A 223 8.80 4.64 -16.51
C SER A 223 7.86 5.60 -15.78
N ASN A 224 7.22 6.50 -16.53
CA ASN A 224 6.32 7.50 -15.97
C ASN A 224 4.97 6.87 -15.60
N CYS A 225 4.47 5.93 -16.41
CA CYS A 225 3.26 5.17 -16.11
C CYS A 225 3.43 4.29 -14.86
N GLU A 226 4.59 3.64 -14.70
CA GLU A 226 4.92 2.82 -13.53
C GLU A 226 5.06 3.67 -12.26
N GLU A 227 5.72 4.83 -12.35
CA GLU A 227 5.80 5.80 -11.24
C GLU A 227 4.41 6.31 -10.85
N PHE A 228 3.58 6.66 -11.83
CA PHE A 228 2.21 7.09 -11.58
C PHE A 228 1.37 6.01 -10.90
N TRP A 229 1.48 4.76 -11.36
CA TRP A 229 0.81 3.62 -10.74
C TRP A 229 1.27 3.41 -9.30
N SER A 230 2.58 3.50 -9.05
CA SER A 230 3.16 3.40 -7.71
C SER A 230 2.56 4.45 -6.75
N ARG A 231 2.47 5.71 -7.19
CA ARG A 231 1.86 6.80 -6.40
C ARG A 231 0.37 6.59 -6.16
N ILE A 232 -0.39 6.23 -7.20
CA ILE A 232 -1.83 6.03 -7.10
C ILE A 232 -2.16 4.88 -6.16
N ARG A 233 -1.48 3.74 -6.29
CA ARG A 233 -1.79 2.55 -5.51
C ARG A 233 -1.62 2.75 -4.00
N ARG A 234 -0.75 3.68 -3.60
CA ARG A 234 -0.50 4.08 -2.20
C ARG A 234 -1.63 4.89 -1.56
N LEU A 235 -2.59 5.40 -2.34
CA LEU A 235 -3.76 6.09 -1.79
C LEU A 235 -4.76 5.09 -1.15
N THR A 236 -5.69 5.57 -0.33
CA THR A 236 -6.60 4.74 0.48
C THR A 236 -7.76 4.11 -0.33
N TRP A 237 -7.52 3.07 -1.13
CA TRP A 237 -8.55 2.43 -1.96
C TRP A 237 -9.27 1.27 -1.27
N LYS A 238 -10.60 1.12 -1.45
CA LYS A 238 -11.28 -0.13 -1.10
C LYS A 238 -10.85 -1.31 -1.98
N ARG A 239 -10.56 -1.02 -3.24
CA ARG A 239 -9.99 -1.94 -4.24
C ARG A 239 -9.49 -1.12 -5.42
N ILE A 240 -8.26 -1.35 -5.84
CA ILE A 240 -7.66 -0.79 -7.05
C ILE A 240 -6.76 -1.83 -7.71
N LEU A 241 -6.80 -1.94 -9.04
CA LEU A 241 -5.99 -2.89 -9.79
C LEU A 241 -5.84 -2.45 -11.25
N ILE A 242 -4.76 -2.86 -11.89
CA ILE A 242 -4.59 -2.75 -13.33
C ILE A 242 -5.41 -3.88 -13.97
N ARG A 243 -6.40 -3.52 -14.80
CA ARG A 243 -7.19 -4.47 -15.59
C ARG A 243 -6.47 -4.87 -16.87
N HIS A 244 -5.81 -3.90 -17.50
CA HIS A 244 -5.14 -4.10 -18.77
C HIS A 244 -3.92 -3.19 -18.88
N ARG A 245 -2.93 -3.68 -19.62
CA ARG A 245 -1.67 -2.98 -19.90
C ARG A 245 -1.33 -3.22 -21.36
N GLU A 246 -1.13 -2.14 -22.09
CA GLU A 246 -0.62 -2.18 -23.46
C GLU A 246 0.79 -1.62 -23.43
N ASP A 247 1.79 -2.40 -23.86
CA ASP A 247 3.18 -1.95 -24.01
C ASP A 247 3.56 -1.98 -25.50
N ILE A 248 4.04 -0.85 -26.02
CA ILE A 248 4.42 -0.65 -27.42
C ILE A 248 5.88 -0.21 -27.44
N SER A 249 6.79 -1.08 -27.87
CA SER A 249 8.20 -0.73 -28.04
C SER A 249 8.37 0.17 -29.27
N LEU A 250 8.90 1.38 -29.08
CA LEU A 250 9.22 2.32 -30.16
C LEU A 250 10.69 2.18 -30.55
N GLN A 251 10.96 1.58 -31.71
CA GLN A 251 12.30 1.51 -32.28
C GLN A 251 12.66 2.86 -32.91
N GLY A 252 13.55 3.62 -32.26
CA GLY A 252 14.12 4.85 -32.85
C GLY A 252 14.09 6.10 -31.99
N GLY A 253 13.67 6.03 -30.72
CA GLY A 253 13.90 7.07 -29.70
C GLY A 253 13.31 8.45 -30.00
N CYS A 254 12.38 8.57 -30.95
CA CYS A 254 11.83 9.86 -31.34
C CYS A 254 10.56 10.17 -30.54
N LEU A 255 10.58 11.24 -29.73
CA LEU A 255 9.41 11.80 -29.01
C LEU A 255 8.19 12.02 -29.93
N ALA A 256 8.41 12.17 -31.24
CA ALA A 256 7.35 12.30 -32.25
C ALA A 256 6.53 11.02 -32.45
N GLU A 257 7.09 9.83 -32.23
CA GLU A 257 6.32 8.57 -32.31
C GLU A 257 5.46 8.36 -31.06
N ILE A 258 5.94 8.78 -29.89
CA ILE A 258 5.14 8.80 -28.66
C ILE A 258 3.89 9.67 -28.85
N GLN A 259 4.02 10.84 -29.47
CA GLN A 259 2.87 11.71 -29.75
C GLN A 259 1.87 11.09 -30.73
N LYS A 260 2.31 10.24 -31.66
CA LYS A 260 1.41 9.52 -32.59
C LYS A 260 0.64 8.38 -31.92
N GLN A 261 1.21 7.77 -30.87
CA GLN A 261 0.56 6.69 -30.11
C GLN A 261 -0.41 7.20 -29.03
N ARG A 262 -0.29 8.48 -28.64
CA ARG A 262 -1.22 9.12 -27.71
C ARG A 262 -2.62 9.22 -28.34
N LYS A 263 -3.59 8.58 -27.71
CA LYS A 263 -5.01 8.71 -28.03
C LYS A 263 -5.66 9.88 -27.29
N PHE A 264 -5.00 10.38 -26.24
CA PHE A 264 -5.43 11.50 -25.42
C PHE A 264 -4.38 12.61 -25.45
N SER A 265 -4.82 13.86 -25.62
CA SER A 265 -3.93 15.03 -25.68
C SER A 265 -3.43 15.45 -24.30
N THR A 266 -4.31 15.43 -23.28
CA THR A 266 -4.00 15.70 -21.87
C THR A 266 -4.81 14.78 -20.98
N LEU A 267 -4.43 14.65 -19.70
CA LEU A 267 -5.26 13.92 -18.74
C LEU A 267 -6.44 14.78 -18.28
N GLU A 268 -7.65 14.34 -18.61
CA GLU A 268 -8.89 15.04 -18.29
C GLU A 268 -9.77 14.25 -17.32
N GLU A 269 -10.43 14.95 -16.40
CA GLU A 269 -11.53 14.38 -15.61
C GLU A 269 -12.79 14.35 -16.48
N LYS A 270 -13.29 13.16 -16.80
CA LYS A 270 -14.52 12.98 -17.57
C LYS A 270 -15.64 12.55 -16.63
N CYS A 271 -16.56 13.47 -16.40
CA CYS A 271 -17.82 13.19 -15.72
C CYS A 271 -18.91 12.98 -16.77
N PHE A 272 -19.40 11.75 -16.90
CA PHE A 272 -20.59 11.42 -17.69
C PHE A 272 -21.81 11.54 -16.78
N ASP A 273 -22.80 12.33 -17.19
CA ASP A 273 -23.93 12.70 -16.32
C ASP A 273 -24.73 11.47 -15.87
N ALA A 274 -25.09 11.47 -14.59
CA ALA A 274 -25.65 10.32 -13.89
C ALA A 274 -27.16 10.16 -14.13
N HIS A 275 -27.59 9.03 -14.70
CA HIS A 275 -29.00 8.62 -14.65
C HIS A 275 -29.28 7.80 -13.38
N GLY A 276 -30.12 8.35 -12.49
CA GLY A 276 -30.67 7.67 -11.32
C GLY A 276 -30.96 8.62 -10.16
N ALA A 277 -31.96 8.31 -9.32
CA ALA A 277 -32.49 9.15 -8.24
C ALA A 277 -31.47 9.60 -7.16
N ARG A 278 -30.20 9.18 -7.24
CA ARG A 278 -29.10 9.56 -6.35
C ARG A 278 -27.86 10.12 -7.06
N GLY A 279 -27.88 10.32 -8.39
CA GLY A 279 -26.77 10.93 -9.13
C GLY A 279 -25.41 10.24 -9.02
N ASN A 280 -25.38 8.97 -8.57
CA ASN A 280 -24.17 8.25 -8.15
C ASN A 280 -23.80 7.06 -9.07
N HIS A 281 -24.52 6.89 -10.17
CA HIS A 281 -24.27 5.86 -11.17
C HIS A 281 -23.93 6.53 -12.50
N MET A 282 -22.77 6.21 -13.05
CA MET A 282 -22.29 6.78 -14.31
C MET A 282 -22.95 6.05 -15.48
N ASP A 283 -23.29 6.78 -16.53
CA ASP A 283 -23.82 6.20 -17.76
C ASP A 283 -22.72 5.43 -18.50
N LEU A 284 -22.75 4.10 -18.38
CA LEU A 284 -21.81 3.21 -19.06
C LEU A 284 -21.93 3.31 -20.60
N GLY A 285 -23.07 3.74 -21.14
CA GLY A 285 -23.26 3.95 -22.57
C GLY A 285 -22.48 5.16 -23.10
N GLN A 286 -22.43 6.25 -22.33
CA GLN A 286 -21.59 7.41 -22.68
C GLN A 286 -20.09 7.11 -22.58
N LEU A 287 -19.68 6.28 -21.62
CA LEU A 287 -18.32 5.77 -21.56
C LEU A 287 -17.98 4.92 -22.79
N TYR A 288 -18.89 4.06 -23.24
CA TYR A 288 -18.70 3.25 -24.45
C TYR A 288 -18.53 4.13 -25.69
N GLN A 289 -19.41 5.11 -25.91
CA GLN A 289 -19.30 6.06 -27.03
C GLN A 289 -17.97 6.85 -26.98
N PHE A 290 -17.55 7.28 -25.79
CA PHE A 290 -16.26 7.95 -25.62
C PHE A 290 -15.07 7.04 -25.95
N LEU A 291 -15.12 5.77 -25.54
CA LEU A 291 -14.10 4.78 -25.89
C LEU A 291 -14.10 4.45 -27.39
N GLU A 292 -15.26 4.39 -28.02
CA GLU A 292 -15.43 4.17 -29.46
C GLU A 292 -14.87 5.33 -30.29
N GLU A 293 -15.17 6.59 -29.91
CA GLU A 293 -14.60 7.79 -30.55
C GLU A 293 -13.05 7.82 -30.47
N LYS A 294 -12.50 7.22 -29.42
CA LYS A 294 -11.04 7.10 -29.22
C LYS A 294 -10.46 5.77 -29.74
N GLY A 295 -11.26 4.94 -30.42
CA GLY A 295 -10.81 3.66 -30.97
C GLY A 295 -10.29 2.69 -29.91
N CYS A 296 -10.93 2.65 -28.73
CA CYS A 296 -10.62 1.77 -27.59
C CYS A 296 -11.86 0.98 -27.11
N ALA A 297 -12.84 0.74 -27.98
CA ALA A 297 -14.11 0.08 -27.62
C ALA A 297 -13.90 -1.31 -27.00
N ASP A 298 -12.89 -2.06 -27.44
CA ASP A 298 -12.56 -3.41 -26.94
C ASP A 298 -12.29 -3.46 -25.43
N ILE A 299 -11.81 -2.35 -24.88
CA ILE A 299 -11.52 -2.22 -23.45
C ILE A 299 -12.80 -2.23 -22.61
N PHE A 300 -13.93 -1.76 -23.16
CA PHE A 300 -15.20 -1.78 -22.44
C PHE A 300 -15.65 -3.22 -22.12
N GLN A 301 -15.54 -4.13 -23.10
CA GLN A 301 -15.82 -5.55 -22.91
C GLN A 301 -14.89 -6.18 -21.87
N MET A 302 -13.60 -5.80 -21.86
CA MET A 302 -12.62 -6.27 -20.88
C MET A 302 -12.87 -5.76 -19.44
N TYR A 303 -13.41 -4.56 -19.28
CA TYR A 303 -13.67 -3.97 -17.95
C TYR A 303 -14.96 -4.48 -17.31
N PHE A 304 -16.01 -4.64 -18.11
CA PHE A 304 -17.36 -4.89 -17.60
C PHE A 304 -17.87 -6.28 -17.94
N GLY A 305 -17.22 -7.02 -18.85
CA GLY A 305 -17.63 -8.38 -19.24
C GLY A 305 -18.97 -8.42 -19.99
N VAL A 306 -19.43 -7.28 -20.50
CA VAL A 306 -20.69 -7.13 -21.25
C VAL A 306 -20.34 -6.57 -22.62
N GLU A 307 -20.91 -7.13 -23.68
CA GLU A 307 -20.88 -6.50 -25.00
C GLU A 307 -21.66 -5.19 -24.93
N GLY A 308 -21.05 -4.09 -25.36
CA GLY A 308 -21.71 -2.79 -25.41
C GLY A 308 -22.89 -2.87 -26.37
N HIS A 309 -24.10 -2.71 -25.87
CA HIS A 309 -25.34 -2.62 -26.65
C HIS A 309 -26.04 -1.32 -26.28
#